data_AF-A0A5N6IST5-F1
#
_entry.id   AF-A0A5N6IST5-F1
#
_cell.length_a   1.000
_cell.length_b   1.000
_cell.length_c   1.000
_cell.angle_alpha   90.00
_cell.angle_beta   90.00
_cell.angle_gamma   90.00
#
_symmetry.space_group_name_H-M   'P 1'
#
loop_
_entity.id
_entity.type
_entity.pdbx_description
1 polymer ?
#
loop_
_entity_poly.entity_id
_entity_poly.type
_entity_poly.pdbx_seq_one_letter_code
_entity_poly.pdbx_strand_id
1 'polypeptide(L)'
;MMGYEAQVSQVLNNVATRLVLPINSAAIAYAMHRAPYMFSVLNSLFIYNLKTNIEALTLQTNAQDIAEIGTGYSFDAGFLHNLTSIVGKPPRGSGHATDIAGLGYFDYIQGMQPIKSHQGELNVAWKA
;
A
#
# COMPACT_ATOMS: atom_id res chain seq x y z
N MET A 1 -4.69 -26.14 7.68
CA MET A 1 -4.24 -25.23 6.61
C MET A 1 -3.77 -23.96 7.29
N MET A 2 -2.46 -23.68 7.34
CA MET A 2 -1.99 -22.35 7.74
C MET A 2 -2.35 -21.39 6.61
N GLY A 3 -3.02 -20.27 6.91
CA GLY A 3 -3.48 -19.31 5.91
C GLY A 3 -2.35 -18.40 5.40
N TYR A 4 -2.74 -17.39 4.60
CA TYR A 4 -1.82 -16.42 3.99
C TYR A 4 -1.21 -15.42 5.00
N GLU A 5 -1.68 -15.41 6.25
CA GLU A 5 -1.29 -14.45 7.27
C GLU A 5 0.20 -14.54 7.61
N ALA A 6 0.76 -15.75 7.65
CA ALA A 6 2.18 -15.95 7.95
C ALA A 6 3.08 -15.37 6.86
N GLN A 7 2.70 -15.52 5.59
CA GLN A 7 3.46 -15.01 4.44
C GLN A 7 3.44 -13.47 4.42
N VAL A 8 2.25 -12.89 4.62
CA VAL A 8 2.09 -11.42 4.68
C VAL A 8 2.83 -10.84 5.89
N SER A 9 2.75 -11.49 7.05
CA SER A 9 3.46 -11.07 8.27
C SER A 9 4.98 -11.08 8.08
N GLN A 10 5.51 -12.11 7.41
CA GLN A 10 6.94 -12.20 7.11
C GLN A 10 7.41 -11.05 6.20
N VAL A 11 6.68 -10.78 5.12
CA VAL A 11 7.01 -9.70 4.19
C VAL A 11 6.92 -8.33 4.88
N LEU A 12 5.86 -8.12 5.67
CA LEU A 12 5.69 -6.90 6.44
C LEU A 12 6.83 -6.70 7.45
N ASN A 13 7.28 -7.77 8.11
CA ASN A 13 8.42 -7.72 9.03
C ASN A 13 9.72 -7.37 8.32
N ASN A 14 9.95 -7.89 7.11
CA ASN A 14 11.14 -7.56 6.32
C ASN A 14 11.18 -6.07 5.96
N VAL A 15 10.05 -5.53 5.51
CA VAL A 15 9.90 -4.11 5.17
C VAL A 15 10.07 -3.23 6.42
N ALA A 16 9.42 -3.60 7.54
CA ALA A 16 9.54 -2.88 8.80
C ALA A 16 10.99 -2.85 9.32
N THR A 17 11.70 -3.99 9.24
CA THR A 17 13.12 -4.09 9.62
C THR A 17 13.99 -3.19 8.74
N ARG A 18 13.76 -3.19 7.43
CA ARG A 18 14.50 -2.36 6.47
C ARG A 18 14.32 -0.86 6.71
N LEU A 19 13.11 -0.46 7.11
CA LEU A 19 12.77 0.93 7.41
C LEU A 19 13.07 1.32 8.87
N VAL A 20 13.52 0.38 9.70
CA VAL A 20 13.77 0.57 11.14
C VAL A 20 12.52 1.10 11.86
N LEU A 21 11.38 0.48 11.56
CA LEU A 21 10.06 0.83 12.10
C LEU A 21 9.45 -0.35 12.87
N PRO A 22 8.59 -0.08 13.87
CA PRO A 22 7.70 -1.10 14.40
C PRO A 22 6.82 -1.68 13.28
N ILE A 23 6.57 -3.00 13.34
CA ILE A 23 5.75 -3.70 12.34
C ILE A 23 4.35 -3.09 12.20
N ASN A 24 3.75 -2.62 13.31
CA ASN A 24 2.45 -1.94 13.32
C ASN A 24 2.49 -0.63 12.54
N SER A 25 3.56 0.15 12.67
CA SER A 25 3.72 1.42 11.97
C SER A 25 3.83 1.21 10.46
N ALA A 26 4.57 0.17 10.04
CA ALA A 26 4.64 -0.24 8.63
C ALA A 26 3.25 -0.68 8.10
N ALA A 27 2.47 -1.41 8.91
CA ALA A 27 1.12 -1.85 8.53
C ALA A 27 0.17 -0.66 8.33
N ILE A 28 0.20 0.31 9.24
CA ILE A 28 -0.62 1.53 9.17
C ILE A 28 -0.26 2.34 7.93
N ALA A 29 1.04 2.56 7.71
CA ALA A 29 1.52 3.27 6.52
C ALA A 29 1.12 2.55 5.23
N TYR A 30 1.25 1.22 5.17
CA TYR A 30 0.77 0.43 4.03
C TYR A 30 -0.74 0.60 3.81
N ALA A 31 -1.55 0.57 4.87
CA ALA A 31 -2.99 0.76 4.74
C ALA A 31 -3.32 2.13 4.13
N MET A 32 -2.74 3.22 4.64
CA MET A 32 -2.99 4.55 4.08
C MET A 32 -2.52 4.71 2.64
N HIS A 33 -1.38 4.10 2.29
CA HIS A 33 -0.73 4.32 0.99
C HIS A 33 -1.09 3.27 -0.08
N ARG A 34 -1.94 2.27 0.20
CA ARG A 34 -2.28 1.26 -0.82
C ARG A 34 -3.31 1.72 -1.85
N ALA A 35 -4.18 2.67 -1.49
CA ALA A 35 -5.33 3.06 -2.30
C ALA A 35 -5.75 4.51 -2.02
N PRO A 36 -6.39 5.20 -3.00
CA PRO A 36 -6.93 6.54 -2.79
C PRO A 36 -8.09 6.53 -1.79
N TYR A 37 -8.23 7.62 -1.02
CA TYR A 37 -9.30 7.82 -0.01
C TYR A 37 -9.41 6.74 1.06
N MET A 38 -8.30 6.06 1.38
CA MET A 38 -8.30 5.07 2.44
C MET A 38 -7.92 5.70 3.78
N PHE A 39 -8.87 5.70 4.71
CA PHE A 39 -8.69 6.23 6.06
C PHE A 39 -8.74 5.07 7.06
N SER A 40 -7.63 4.79 7.73
CA SER A 40 -7.56 3.70 8.72
C SER A 40 -8.16 4.13 10.06
N VAL A 41 -9.09 3.35 10.58
CA VAL A 41 -9.55 3.49 11.97
C VAL A 41 -8.62 2.67 12.86
N LEU A 42 -7.84 3.35 13.72
CA LEU A 42 -6.89 2.72 14.63
C LEU A 42 -7.45 2.75 16.05
N ASN A 43 -7.40 1.61 16.74
CA ASN A 43 -7.80 1.49 18.13
C ASN A 43 -6.66 0.91 18.95
N SER A 44 -6.47 1.38 20.18
CA SER A 44 -5.52 0.81 21.13
C SER A 44 -5.85 1.18 22.56
N LEU A 45 -5.70 0.21 23.47
CA LEU A 45 -5.97 0.40 24.91
C LEU A 45 -4.84 1.14 25.64
N PHE A 46 -3.60 0.99 25.18
CA PHE A 46 -2.43 1.55 25.83
C PHE A 46 -1.97 2.85 25.18
N ILE A 47 -1.61 3.83 26.01
CA ILE A 47 -1.15 5.15 25.56
C ILE A 47 0.13 5.05 24.71
N TYR A 48 1.03 4.13 25.02
CA TYR A 48 2.25 3.97 24.24
C TYR A 48 1.94 3.55 22.78
N ASN A 49 0.99 2.64 22.59
CA ASN A 49 0.53 2.22 21.26
C ASN A 49 -0.17 3.36 20.51
N LEU A 50 -0.95 4.20 21.21
CA LEU A 50 -1.56 5.38 20.60
C LEU A 50 -0.49 6.33 20.04
N LYS A 51 0.58 6.59 20.79
CA LYS A 51 1.69 7.45 20.34
C LYS A 51 2.38 6.86 19.11
N THR A 52 2.72 5.58 19.14
CA THR A 52 3.35 4.90 18.00
C THR A 52 2.45 4.86 16.76
N ASN A 53 1.13 4.72 16.95
CA ASN A 53 0.16 4.79 15.86
C ASN A 53 0.09 6.19 15.25
N ILE A 54 0.12 7.25 16.07
CA ILE A 54 0.16 8.64 15.60
C ILE A 54 1.44 8.92 14.82
N GLU A 55 2.60 8.48 15.33
CA GLU A 55 3.88 8.60 14.63
C GLU A 55 3.84 7.88 13.27
N ALA A 56 3.21 6.70 13.22
CA ALA A 56 3.02 5.96 11.97
C ALA A 56 2.20 6.73 10.92
N LEU A 57 1.29 7.62 11.33
CA LEU A 57 0.51 8.44 10.40
C LEU A 57 1.37 9.43 9.62
N THR A 58 2.55 9.80 10.15
CA THR A 58 3.48 10.75 9.50
C THR A 58 4.41 10.08 8.48
N LEU A 59 4.43 8.74 8.45
CA LEU A 59 5.34 7.97 7.60
C LEU A 59 4.93 8.04 6.12
N GLN A 60 5.93 8.26 5.28
CA GLN A 60 5.82 8.08 3.83
C GLN A 60 6.58 6.82 3.44
N THR A 61 5.88 5.88 2.83
CA THR A 61 6.48 4.65 2.32
C THR A 61 6.73 4.75 0.81
N ASN A 62 7.77 4.07 0.34
CA ASN A 62 8.08 4.05 -1.08
C ASN A 62 7.12 3.12 -1.83
N ALA A 63 6.87 3.40 -3.11
CA ALA A 63 6.03 2.56 -3.97
C ALA A 63 6.53 1.11 -4.05
N GLN A 64 7.85 0.92 -3.95
CA GLN A 64 8.48 -0.40 -3.93
C GLN A 64 8.10 -1.20 -2.68
N ASP A 65 8.13 -0.59 -1.50
CA ASP A 65 7.78 -1.25 -0.24
C ASP A 65 6.29 -1.63 -0.21
N ILE A 66 5.42 -0.76 -0.74
CA ILE A 66 3.98 -1.02 -0.87
C ILE A 66 3.73 -2.18 -1.85
N ALA A 67 4.46 -2.22 -2.96
CA ALA A 67 4.35 -3.30 -3.94
C ALA A 67 4.79 -4.64 -3.33
N GLU A 68 5.90 -4.66 -2.59
CA GLU A 68 6.42 -5.86 -1.91
C GLU A 68 5.38 -6.43 -0.95
N ILE A 69 4.83 -5.60 -0.05
CA ILE A 69 3.77 -6.02 0.90
C ILE A 69 2.54 -6.51 0.15
N GLY A 70 2.14 -5.83 -0.93
CA GLY A 70 0.99 -6.22 -1.74
C GLY A 70 1.15 -7.55 -2.47
N THR A 71 2.38 -8.00 -2.70
CA THR A 71 2.72 -9.30 -3.29
C THR A 71 3.06 -10.37 -2.24
N GLY A 72 2.88 -10.07 -0.95
CA GLY A 72 3.21 -10.98 0.14
C GLY A 72 2.36 -12.26 0.20
N TYR A 73 1.32 -12.34 -0.62
CA TYR A 73 0.62 -13.59 -0.90
C TYR A 73 0.25 -13.63 -2.39
N SER A 74 0.12 -14.84 -2.92
CA SER A 74 -0.35 -15.06 -4.28
C SER A 74 -1.86 -14.81 -4.37
N PHE A 75 -2.24 -13.66 -4.89
CA PHE A 75 -3.64 -13.35 -5.22
C PHE A 75 -3.96 -13.80 -6.64
N ASP A 76 -4.86 -14.77 -6.78
CA ASP A 76 -5.44 -15.13 -8.08
C ASP A 76 -6.71 -14.30 -8.30
N ALA A 77 -6.67 -13.40 -9.28
CA ALA A 77 -7.80 -12.56 -9.65
C ALA A 77 -8.87 -13.33 -10.45
N GLY A 78 -8.54 -14.52 -10.98
CA GLY A 78 -9.46 -15.41 -11.68
C GLY A 78 -9.83 -14.98 -13.11
N PHE A 79 -10.88 -15.62 -13.64
CA PHE A 79 -11.33 -15.43 -15.03
C PHE A 79 -12.02 -14.08 -15.25
N LEU A 80 -11.19 -13.13 -15.64
CA LEU A 80 -11.09 -12.41 -16.92
C LEU A 80 -9.81 -11.58 -16.80
N HIS A 81 -9.48 -11.18 -15.55
CA HIS A 81 -8.25 -10.55 -15.14
C HIS A 81 -7.00 -11.36 -15.52
N ASN A 82 -7.03 -12.68 -15.42
CA ASN A 82 -5.91 -13.54 -15.83
C ASN A 82 -5.65 -13.50 -17.36
N LEU A 83 -6.64 -13.13 -18.18
CA LEU A 83 -6.45 -12.94 -19.63
C LEU A 83 -5.87 -11.56 -19.94
N THR A 84 -6.25 -10.53 -19.19
CA THR A 84 -5.80 -9.14 -19.43
C THR A 84 -4.43 -8.81 -18.82
N SER A 85 -3.99 -9.55 -17.79
CA SER A 85 -2.73 -9.33 -17.07
C SER A 85 -1.81 -10.54 -17.18
N ILE A 86 -1.07 -10.63 -18.29
CA ILE A 86 -0.11 -11.72 -18.59
C ILE A 86 1.01 -11.79 -17.54
N VAL A 87 1.34 -10.67 -16.89
CA VAL A 87 2.39 -10.60 -15.86
C VAL A 87 1.90 -11.11 -14.50
N GLY A 88 0.63 -11.52 -14.36
CA GLY A 88 0.07 -12.07 -13.13
C GLY A 88 -0.02 -11.05 -11.99
N LYS A 89 0.04 -9.75 -12.29
CA LYS A 89 -0.16 -8.69 -11.31
C LYS A 89 -1.65 -8.33 -11.23
N PRO A 90 -2.19 -8.07 -10.02
CA PRO A 90 -3.57 -7.63 -9.89
C PRO A 90 -3.77 -6.33 -10.69
N PRO A 91 -4.82 -6.22 -11.52
CA PRO A 91 -5.04 -5.04 -12.32
C PRO A 91 -5.44 -3.87 -11.41
N ARG A 92 -4.59 -2.84 -11.33
CA ARG A 92 -4.83 -1.63 -10.50
C ARG A 92 -5.38 -0.45 -11.31
N GLY A 93 -5.49 -0.58 -12.63
CA GLY A 93 -5.96 0.46 -13.54
C GLY A 93 -5.74 0.10 -15.00
N SER A 94 -6.14 0.98 -15.92
CA SER A 94 -6.07 0.77 -17.38
C SER A 94 -4.67 0.41 -17.89
N GLY A 95 -3.62 1.01 -17.33
CA GLY A 95 -2.22 0.71 -17.68
C GLY A 95 -1.71 -0.66 -17.20
N HIS A 96 -2.52 -1.46 -16.51
CA HIS A 96 -2.16 -2.81 -16.07
C HIS A 96 -2.71 -3.91 -16.99
N ALA A 97 -3.38 -3.56 -18.09
CA ALA A 97 -3.75 -4.48 -19.15
C ALA A 97 -2.52 -4.73 -20.05
N THR A 98 -1.73 -5.75 -19.70
CA THR A 98 -0.47 -6.05 -20.40
C THR A 98 -0.68 -6.87 -21.67
N ASP A 99 -1.88 -7.42 -21.88
CA ASP A 99 -2.29 -8.16 -23.07
C ASP A 99 -2.26 -7.32 -24.35
N ILE A 100 -2.62 -6.04 -24.23
CA ILE A 100 -2.63 -5.10 -25.35
C ILE A 100 -1.33 -4.30 -25.51
N ALA A 101 -0.34 -4.48 -24.63
CA ALA A 101 0.87 -3.65 -24.60
C ALA A 101 1.68 -3.67 -25.90
N GLY A 102 1.58 -4.75 -26.68
CA GLY A 102 2.23 -4.87 -28.00
C GLY A 102 1.42 -4.33 -29.19
N LEU A 103 0.16 -3.92 -28.98
CA LEU A 103 -0.74 -3.50 -30.06
C LEU A 103 -0.58 -2.04 -30.47
N GLY A 104 0.21 -1.26 -29.74
CA GLY A 104 0.49 0.14 -30.06
C GLY A 104 0.91 0.95 -28.85
N TYR A 105 1.00 2.26 -29.04
CA TYR A 105 1.25 3.21 -27.96
C TYR A 105 -0.09 3.67 -27.38
N PHE A 106 -0.31 3.36 -26.10
CA PHE A 106 -1.47 3.79 -25.35
C PHE A 106 -1.07 4.90 -24.38
N ASP A 107 -1.81 6.00 -24.39
CA ASP A 107 -1.66 7.05 -23.38
C ASP A 107 -2.65 6.76 -22.24
N TYR A 108 -2.10 6.40 -21.09
CA TYR A 108 -2.89 6.08 -19.90
C TYR A 108 -2.89 7.28 -18.96
N ILE A 109 -4.09 7.72 -18.58
CA ILE A 109 -4.24 8.68 -17.49
C ILE A 109 -3.74 8.06 -16.18
N GLN A 110 -3.00 8.85 -15.40
CA GLN A 110 -2.54 8.39 -14.10
C GLN A 110 -3.75 8.12 -13.20
N GLY A 111 -3.82 6.91 -12.64
CA GLY A 111 -4.83 6.56 -11.65
C GLY A 111 -4.72 7.42 -10.40
N MET A 112 -5.84 7.59 -9.70
CA MET A 112 -5.87 8.40 -8.48
C MET A 112 -4.91 7.86 -7.42
N GLN A 113 -4.07 8.74 -6.90
CA GLN A 113 -3.00 8.38 -5.98
C GLN A 113 -3.46 8.42 -4.52
N PRO A 114 -2.81 7.65 -3.63
CA PRO A 114 -3.03 7.74 -2.20
C PRO A 114 -2.75 9.15 -1.67
N ILE A 115 -3.44 9.51 -0.58
CA ILE A 115 -3.20 10.78 0.10
C ILE A 115 -1.81 10.71 0.75
N LYS A 116 -0.94 11.65 0.39
CA LYS A 116 0.37 11.74 1.02
C LYS A 116 0.21 12.14 2.49
N SER A 117 1.04 11.54 3.34
CA SER A 117 1.08 11.91 4.74
C SER A 117 1.48 13.38 4.91
N HIS A 118 0.80 14.08 5.80
CA HIS A 118 1.08 15.47 6.14
C HIS A 118 2.49 15.63 6.70
N GLN A 119 3.20 16.66 6.25
CA GLN A 119 4.53 17.03 6.72
C GLN A 119 4.48 18.49 7.19
N GLY A 120 4.84 18.75 8.45
CA GLY A 120 4.83 20.09 9.04
C GLY A 120 4.05 20.19 10.35
N GLU A 121 3.91 21.42 10.86
CA GLU A 121 3.10 21.68 12.04
C GLU A 121 1.61 21.59 11.71
N LEU A 122 0.83 20.92 12.55
CA LEU A 122 -0.63 20.81 12.37
C LEU A 122 -1.37 22.12 12.62
N ASN A 123 -0.71 23.10 13.25
CA ASN A 123 -1.33 24.33 13.75
C ASN A 123 -1.20 25.50 12.77
N VAL A 124 -0.52 25.32 11.63
CA VAL A 124 -0.46 26.36 10.60
C VAL A 124 -1.78 26.41 9.85
N ALA A 125 -2.30 27.63 9.69
CA ALA A 125 -3.45 27.88 8.83
C ALA A 125 -3.15 27.32 7.43
N TRP A 126 -4.08 26.53 6.90
CA TRP A 126 -3.99 25.98 5.55
C TRP A 126 -3.79 27.12 4.55
N LYS A 127 -2.65 27.12 3.85
CA LYS A 127 -2.39 28.04 2.74
C LYS A 127 -2.88 27.37 1.47
N ALA A 128 -3.94 27.94 0.88
CA ALA A 128 -4.49 27.57 -0.41
C ALA A 128 -3.47 27.77 -1.54
#